data_AF-A0A7V9L9N5-F1
#
_entry.id   AF-A0A7V9L9N5-F1
#
_cell.length_a   1.000
_cell.length_b   1.000
_cell.length_c   1.000
_cell.angle_alpha   90.00
_cell.angle_beta   90.00
_cell.angle_gamma   90.00
#
_symmetry.space_group_name_H-M   'P 1'
#
loop_
_entity.id
_entity.type
_entity.pdbx_description
1 polymer ?
#
loop_
_entity_poly.entity_id
_entity_poly.type
_entity_poly.pdbx_seq_one_letter_code
_entity_poly.pdbx_strand_id
1 'polypeptide(L)'
;MQAKQAIAKLPDDPRTTVFLISMLSKANWPGSSAKEIWETVCDKLIALQDRRAIEPLRAMAATPPYFQGAAFTKWCVEQIAATADRLAKQKARPDDAATNKLADAQLATPPKLGWFATRSTAGADALLAKVWAAPDDLPLRSVIGDALQELEDPWGELIALQMAAKSDSPRIKELLKTHGARFTGPLVHVSSRSSMTFEHGFLASCTVDRQMVGRRHWEDVVVAPHWATVRHVAFGPWGKTPRWWFKDWLHKSNLASLREIQIVNVTLTRVSASGPWKLEKTPQRTEWAVEDTVDALLKGMPLAELSRIPAPSITKYKQLIADAIEAAS
;
A
#
# COMPACT_ATOMS: atom_id res chain seq x y z
N MET A 1 -11.71 3.34 -20.95
CA MET A 1 -11.70 4.25 -22.12
C MET A 1 -10.91 5.53 -21.87
N GLN A 2 -11.10 6.24 -20.74
CA GLN A 2 -10.39 7.50 -20.45
C GLN A 2 -8.84 7.37 -20.41
N ALA A 3 -8.29 6.32 -19.79
CA ALA A 3 -6.83 6.13 -19.70
C ALA A 3 -6.14 5.97 -21.07
N LYS A 4 -6.76 5.19 -21.97
CA LYS A 4 -6.29 5.00 -23.36
C LYS A 4 -6.14 6.33 -24.10
N GLN A 5 -7.17 7.18 -24.02
CA GLN A 5 -7.15 8.50 -24.64
C GLN A 5 -6.11 9.43 -24.02
N ALA A 6 -5.89 9.34 -22.70
CA ALA A 6 -4.86 10.13 -22.04
C ALA A 6 -3.45 9.74 -22.50
N ILE A 7 -3.15 8.44 -22.61
CA ILE A 7 -1.84 7.94 -23.07
C ILE A 7 -1.55 8.37 -24.51
N ALA A 8 -2.55 8.25 -25.39
CA ALA A 8 -2.41 8.67 -26.78
C ALA A 8 -2.07 10.16 -26.94
N LYS A 9 -2.58 11.01 -26.03
CA LYS A 9 -2.36 12.46 -26.02
C LYS A 9 -1.07 12.91 -25.34
N LEU A 10 -0.27 11.98 -24.79
CA LEU A 10 1.01 12.34 -24.18
C LEU A 10 1.95 12.96 -25.23
N PRO A 11 2.78 13.95 -24.84
CA PRO A 11 3.71 14.58 -25.75
C PRO A 11 4.75 13.58 -26.28
N ASP A 12 5.20 13.80 -27.51
CA ASP A 12 6.23 12.98 -28.15
C ASP A 12 7.63 13.43 -27.71
N ASP A 13 7.95 13.19 -26.43
CA ASP A 13 9.22 13.57 -25.84
C ASP A 13 9.83 12.46 -24.96
N PRO A 14 11.17 12.43 -24.80
CA PRO A 14 11.92 11.52 -23.93
C PRO A 14 11.34 11.17 -22.55
N ARG A 15 10.64 12.11 -21.91
CA ARG A 15 10.08 11.92 -20.57
C ARG A 15 8.88 11.00 -20.59
N THR A 16 8.11 11.05 -21.68
CA THR A 16 6.99 10.14 -21.91
C THR A 16 7.49 8.70 -21.92
N THR A 17 8.66 8.42 -22.51
CA THR A 17 9.29 7.10 -22.43
C THR A 17 9.51 6.67 -20.99
N VAL A 18 10.16 7.50 -20.17
CA VAL A 18 10.44 7.18 -18.75
C VAL A 18 9.15 6.94 -17.97
N PHE A 19 8.14 7.77 -18.19
CA PHE A 19 6.82 7.62 -17.58
C PHE A 19 6.15 6.29 -17.97
N LEU A 20 6.10 5.96 -19.25
CA LEU A 20 5.47 4.74 -19.76
C LEU A 20 6.21 3.48 -19.28
N ILE A 21 7.55 3.50 -19.23
CA ILE A 21 8.35 2.42 -18.66
C ILE A 21 8.06 2.25 -17.16
N SER A 22 8.00 3.34 -16.39
CA SER A 22 7.62 3.25 -14.97
C SER A 22 6.19 2.74 -14.78
N MET A 23 5.29 3.01 -15.71
CA MET A 23 3.90 2.55 -15.64
C MET A 23 3.79 1.06 -15.94
N LEU A 24 4.55 0.56 -16.93
CA LEU A 24 4.69 -0.86 -17.24
C LEU A 24 5.29 -1.63 -16.06
N SER A 25 6.40 -1.16 -15.49
CA SER A 25 7.11 -1.87 -14.41
C SER A 25 6.28 -2.01 -13.13
N LYS A 26 5.34 -1.09 -12.89
CA LYS A 26 4.42 -1.14 -11.74
C LYS A 26 3.17 -1.99 -12.01
N ALA A 27 2.90 -2.36 -13.26
CA ALA A 27 1.69 -3.06 -13.70
C ALA A 27 0.41 -2.43 -13.13
N ASN A 28 0.26 -1.10 -13.26
CA ASN A 28 -0.87 -0.33 -12.68
C ASN A 28 -2.27 -0.87 -13.05
N TRP A 29 -2.38 -1.64 -14.14
CA TRP A 29 -3.59 -2.37 -14.53
C TRP A 29 -3.29 -3.84 -14.83
N PRO A 30 -3.27 -4.72 -13.82
CA PRO A 30 -2.78 -6.09 -13.97
C PRO A 30 -3.79 -7.03 -14.64
N GLY A 31 -5.06 -6.62 -14.84
CA GLY A 31 -6.12 -7.48 -15.38
C GLY A 31 -6.21 -7.50 -16.92
N SER A 32 -6.74 -8.58 -17.48
CA SER A 32 -6.91 -8.78 -18.93
C SER A 32 -7.80 -7.75 -19.61
N SER A 33 -8.72 -7.10 -18.87
CA SER A 33 -9.53 -5.98 -19.34
C SER A 33 -8.70 -4.75 -19.71
N ALA A 34 -7.43 -4.68 -19.31
CA ALA A 34 -6.51 -3.60 -19.63
C ALA A 34 -5.67 -3.85 -20.90
N LYS A 35 -5.94 -4.94 -21.64
CA LYS A 35 -5.17 -5.31 -22.84
C LYS A 35 -5.01 -4.15 -23.82
N GLU A 36 -6.09 -3.47 -24.17
CA GLU A 36 -6.04 -2.31 -25.09
C GLU A 36 -5.21 -1.14 -24.57
N ILE A 37 -5.16 -0.96 -23.24
CA ILE A 37 -4.35 0.09 -22.62
C ILE A 37 -2.88 -0.25 -22.83
N TRP A 38 -2.48 -1.49 -22.58
CA TRP A 38 -1.09 -1.93 -22.77
C TRP A 38 -0.66 -1.92 -24.24
N GLU A 39 -1.54 -2.31 -25.16
CA GLU A 39 -1.29 -2.15 -26.61
C GLU A 39 -1.01 -0.67 -26.94
N THR A 40 -1.84 0.24 -26.41
CA THR A 40 -1.64 1.70 -26.62
C THR A 40 -0.32 2.21 -26.03
N VAL A 41 0.11 1.67 -24.88
CA VAL A 41 1.42 2.01 -24.29
C VAL A 41 2.57 1.54 -25.17
N CYS A 42 2.52 0.28 -25.62
CA CYS A 42 3.53 -0.30 -26.51
C CYS A 42 3.60 0.48 -27.83
N ASP A 43 2.45 0.78 -28.44
CA ASP A 43 2.38 1.56 -29.68
C ASP A 43 2.94 2.97 -29.49
N LYS A 44 2.64 3.63 -28.35
CA LYS A 44 3.20 4.95 -28.04
C LYS A 44 4.72 4.89 -27.85
N LEU A 45 5.25 3.89 -27.16
CA LEU A 45 6.70 3.68 -27.02
C LEU A 45 7.39 3.51 -28.38
N ILE A 46 6.77 2.76 -29.30
CA ILE A 46 7.28 2.55 -30.66
C ILE A 46 7.21 3.84 -31.49
N ALA A 47 6.15 4.62 -31.33
CA ALA A 47 5.99 5.90 -32.00
C ALA A 47 7.03 6.95 -31.54
N LEU A 48 7.41 6.92 -30.26
CA LEU A 48 8.45 7.77 -29.69
C LEU A 48 9.85 7.48 -30.26
N GLN A 49 10.09 6.24 -30.73
CA GLN A 49 11.38 5.78 -31.27
C GLN A 49 12.56 5.96 -30.29
N ASP A 50 12.29 5.98 -28.97
CA ASP A 50 13.30 6.21 -27.95
C ASP A 50 14.03 4.91 -27.60
N ARG A 51 15.28 4.75 -28.09
CA ARG A 51 16.08 3.54 -27.89
C ARG A 51 16.40 3.24 -26.44
N ARG A 52 16.29 4.21 -25.52
CA ARG A 52 16.52 3.98 -24.08
C ARG A 52 15.46 3.09 -23.44
N ALA A 53 14.31 2.91 -24.09
CA ALA A 53 13.30 1.96 -23.66
C ALA A 53 13.71 0.49 -23.83
N ILE A 54 14.65 0.18 -24.74
CA ILE A 54 14.95 -1.20 -25.14
C ILE A 54 15.42 -2.06 -23.97
N GLU A 55 16.45 -1.63 -23.24
CA GLU A 55 17.01 -2.42 -22.14
C GLU A 55 16.04 -2.56 -20.95
N PRO A 56 15.34 -1.51 -20.49
CA PRO A 56 14.27 -1.66 -19.50
C PRO A 56 13.14 -2.60 -19.94
N LEU A 57 12.71 -2.54 -21.20
CA LEU A 57 11.69 -3.46 -21.73
C LEU A 57 12.18 -4.90 -21.73
N ARG A 58 13.44 -5.15 -22.14
CA ARG A 58 14.05 -6.49 -22.08
C ARG A 58 14.16 -7.02 -20.67
N ALA A 59 14.61 -6.19 -19.72
CA ALA A 59 14.69 -6.55 -18.31
C ALA A 59 13.30 -6.91 -17.75
N MET A 60 12.25 -6.14 -18.10
CA MET A 60 10.88 -6.45 -17.72
C MET A 60 10.35 -7.72 -18.40
N ALA A 61 10.70 -8.01 -19.65
CA ALA A 61 10.31 -9.26 -20.29
C ALA A 61 10.96 -10.48 -19.60
N ALA A 62 12.23 -10.34 -19.17
CA ALA A 62 12.95 -11.38 -18.43
C ALA A 62 12.44 -11.55 -17.00
N THR A 63 12.10 -10.46 -16.32
CA THR A 63 11.54 -10.44 -14.96
C THR A 63 10.22 -9.67 -14.96
N PRO A 64 9.11 -10.31 -15.36
CA PRO A 64 7.84 -9.61 -15.54
C PRO A 64 7.27 -9.07 -14.25
N PRO A 65 6.66 -7.86 -14.30
CA PRO A 65 5.85 -7.40 -13.19
C PRO A 65 4.60 -8.28 -13.07
N TYR A 66 3.97 -8.26 -11.89
CA TYR A 66 2.81 -9.08 -11.63
C TYR A 66 1.61 -8.65 -12.48
N PHE A 67 1.16 -9.54 -13.37
CA PHE A 67 -0.13 -9.46 -14.06
C PHE A 67 -1.08 -10.54 -13.55
N GLN A 68 -2.38 -10.26 -13.57
CA GLN A 68 -3.43 -11.13 -13.06
C GLN A 68 -3.74 -12.23 -14.10
N GLY A 69 -3.26 -13.44 -13.80
CA GLY A 69 -3.55 -14.65 -14.57
C GLY A 69 -2.42 -15.00 -15.57
N ALA A 70 -1.99 -16.27 -15.55
CA ALA A 70 -0.83 -16.73 -16.31
C ALA A 70 -0.91 -16.46 -17.82
N ALA A 71 -2.10 -16.62 -18.42
CA ALA A 71 -2.30 -16.33 -19.84
C ALA A 71 -2.11 -14.84 -20.17
N PHE A 72 -2.58 -13.95 -19.30
CA PHE A 72 -2.44 -12.52 -19.50
C PHE A 72 -1.01 -12.05 -19.21
N THR A 73 -0.36 -12.60 -18.19
CA THR A 73 1.07 -12.39 -17.93
C THR A 73 1.90 -12.77 -19.14
N LYS A 74 1.67 -13.96 -19.72
CA LYS A 74 2.36 -14.43 -20.92
C LYS A 74 2.17 -13.47 -22.08
N TRP A 75 0.92 -13.05 -22.36
CA TRP A 75 0.64 -12.08 -23.41
C TRP A 75 1.37 -10.74 -23.18
N CYS A 76 1.36 -10.20 -21.95
CA CYS A 76 2.07 -8.95 -21.64
C CYS A 76 3.58 -9.07 -21.86
N VAL A 77 4.19 -10.18 -21.43
CA VAL A 77 5.63 -10.46 -21.65
C VAL A 77 5.96 -10.48 -23.13
N GLU A 78 5.16 -11.19 -23.95
CA GLU A 78 5.34 -11.26 -25.40
C GLU A 78 5.21 -9.88 -26.05
N GLN A 79 4.25 -9.05 -25.62
CA GLN A 79 4.09 -7.69 -26.13
C GLN A 79 5.25 -6.77 -25.74
N ILE A 80 5.73 -6.83 -24.48
CA ILE A 80 6.86 -6.05 -24.00
C ILE A 80 8.14 -6.41 -24.78
N ALA A 81 8.41 -7.71 -24.95
CA ALA A 81 9.54 -8.20 -25.73
C ALA A 81 9.46 -7.77 -27.20
N ALA A 82 8.29 -7.94 -27.83
CA ALA A 82 8.07 -7.52 -29.21
C ALA A 82 8.25 -6.01 -29.41
N THR A 83 7.85 -5.20 -28.41
CA THR A 83 8.05 -3.75 -28.41
C THR A 83 9.52 -3.38 -28.40
N ALA A 84 10.32 -4.03 -27.53
CA ALA A 84 11.77 -3.83 -27.48
C ALA A 84 12.44 -4.21 -28.80
N ASP A 85 12.04 -5.32 -29.40
CA ASP A 85 12.60 -5.78 -30.69
C ASP A 85 12.22 -4.87 -31.86
N ARG A 86 10.98 -4.35 -31.89
CA ARG A 86 10.54 -3.37 -32.88
C ARG A 86 11.35 -2.07 -32.77
N LEU A 87 11.57 -1.58 -31.54
CA LEU A 87 12.41 -0.41 -31.29
C LEU A 87 13.87 -0.64 -31.71
N ALA A 88 14.43 -1.82 -31.41
CA ALA A 88 15.81 -2.15 -31.77
C ALA A 88 16.05 -2.21 -33.29
N LYS A 89 15.03 -2.62 -34.06
CA LYS A 89 15.06 -2.70 -35.53
C LYS A 89 14.81 -1.36 -36.23
N GLN A 90 14.20 -0.40 -35.56
CA GLN A 90 13.98 0.93 -36.15
C GLN A 90 15.31 1.64 -36.37
N LYS A 91 15.43 2.30 -37.53
CA LYS A 91 16.57 3.19 -37.81
C LYS A 91 16.55 4.30 -36.76
N ALA A 92 17.68 4.53 -36.10
CA ALA A 92 17.78 5.61 -35.14
C ALA A 92 17.32 6.90 -35.81
N ARG A 93 16.36 7.59 -35.19
CA ARG A 93 16.05 8.96 -35.56
C ARG A 93 17.38 9.73 -35.48
N PRO A 94 17.79 10.50 -36.51
CA PRO A 94 18.96 11.34 -36.38
C PRO A 94 18.76 12.19 -35.14
N ASP A 95 19.73 12.18 -34.22
CA ASP A 95 19.66 12.99 -33.02
C ASP A 95 19.59 14.46 -33.46
N ASP A 96 18.37 15.00 -33.52
CA ASP A 96 18.21 16.42 -33.74
C ASP A 96 18.81 17.15 -32.53
N ALA A 97 19.35 18.35 -32.73
CA ALA A 97 20.00 19.11 -31.66
C ALA A 97 19.08 19.33 -30.45
N ALA A 98 17.75 19.21 -30.62
CA ALA A 98 16.76 19.24 -29.56
C ALA A 98 16.77 17.96 -28.70
N THR A 99 16.93 16.78 -29.30
CA THR A 99 17.02 15.48 -28.61
C THR A 99 18.32 15.37 -27.79
N ASN A 100 19.45 15.81 -28.33
CA ASN A 100 20.72 15.84 -27.58
C ASN A 100 20.68 16.82 -26.39
N LYS A 101 20.09 18.01 -26.59
CA LYS A 101 19.89 19.00 -25.51
C LYS A 101 18.94 18.48 -24.41
N LEU A 102 17.99 17.62 -24.76
CA LEU A 102 17.10 16.95 -23.80
C LEU A 102 17.76 15.76 -23.10
N ALA A 103 18.65 15.03 -23.77
CA ALA A 103 19.45 13.96 -23.18
C ALA A 103 20.42 14.50 -22.12
N ASP A 104 21.09 15.63 -22.39
CA ASP A 104 21.91 16.33 -21.39
C ASP A 104 21.04 16.89 -20.24
N ALA A 105 19.82 17.36 -20.56
CA ALA A 105 18.85 17.79 -19.54
C ALA A 105 18.18 16.64 -18.78
N GLN A 106 18.41 15.37 -19.13
CA GLN A 106 17.92 14.19 -18.40
C GLN A 106 18.92 13.68 -17.35
N LEU A 107 20.18 14.14 -17.39
CA LEU A 107 21.07 14.10 -16.22
C LEU A 107 20.72 15.19 -15.21
N ALA A 108 20.00 16.22 -15.63
CA ALA A 108 19.27 17.12 -14.75
C ALA A 108 17.88 16.54 -14.45
N THR A 109 17.42 16.77 -13.22
CA THR A 109 16.11 16.38 -12.68
C THR A 109 14.99 16.31 -13.74
N PRO A 110 14.19 15.21 -13.79
CA PRO A 110 13.13 15.02 -14.76
C PRO A 110 12.27 16.29 -14.88
N PRO A 111 12.01 16.79 -16.09
CA PRO A 111 11.40 18.09 -16.27
C PRO A 111 10.03 18.15 -15.60
N LYS A 112 9.82 19.30 -14.94
CA LYS A 112 8.57 19.70 -14.29
C LYS A 112 7.45 19.84 -15.32
N LEU A 113 6.87 18.74 -15.78
CA LEU A 113 5.45 18.78 -16.08
C LEU A 113 4.74 18.83 -14.72
N GLY A 114 3.98 19.91 -14.48
CA GLY A 114 2.76 19.72 -13.69
C GLY A 114 2.05 18.52 -14.31
N TRP A 115 1.80 17.46 -13.55
CA TRP A 115 0.51 17.38 -12.88
C TRP A 115 0.56 16.81 -11.47
N PHE A 116 1.73 16.49 -10.92
CA PHE A 116 1.95 16.45 -9.46
C PHE A 116 3.41 16.77 -9.20
N ALA A 117 3.75 18.06 -9.20
CA ALA A 117 5.03 18.51 -8.68
C ALA A 117 4.99 18.31 -7.16
N THR A 118 5.46 17.16 -6.68
CA THR A 118 5.89 17.04 -5.29
C THR A 118 7.13 17.93 -5.18
N ARG A 119 7.00 19.10 -4.51
CA ARG A 119 8.17 19.76 -3.92
C ARG A 119 8.91 18.68 -3.13
N SER A 120 10.24 18.62 -3.25
CA SER A 120 11.09 17.54 -2.73
C SER A 120 10.59 17.08 -1.35
N THR A 121 10.03 15.87 -1.30
CA THR A 121 9.51 15.27 -0.07
C THR A 121 10.63 14.72 0.81
N ALA A 122 11.90 14.79 0.40
CA ALA A 122 13.00 14.18 1.13
C ALA A 122 13.04 14.59 2.61
N GLY A 123 12.71 15.86 2.93
CA GLY A 123 12.55 16.33 4.31
C GLY A 123 11.31 15.76 5.00
N ALA A 124 10.17 15.72 4.30
CA ALA A 124 8.92 15.17 4.80
C ALA A 124 8.98 13.64 5.02
N ASP A 125 9.66 12.89 4.15
CA ASP A 125 9.83 11.44 4.26
C ASP A 125 10.67 11.07 5.48
N ALA A 126 11.73 11.85 5.77
CA ALA A 126 12.51 11.69 6.99
C ALA A 126 11.70 12.01 8.26
N LEU A 127 10.82 13.01 8.21
CA LEU A 127 9.90 13.31 9.31
C LEU A 127 8.83 12.23 9.48
N LEU A 128 8.28 11.68 8.38
CA LEU A 128 7.32 10.59 8.40
C LEU A 128 7.94 9.36 9.07
N ALA A 129 9.19 9.02 8.72
CA ALA A 129 9.93 7.93 9.35
C ALA A 129 10.03 8.10 10.88
N LYS A 130 10.22 9.33 11.37
CA LYS A 130 10.21 9.61 12.82
C LYS A 130 8.82 9.42 13.43
N VAL A 131 7.75 9.83 12.76
CA VAL A 131 6.37 9.57 13.21
C VAL A 131 6.11 8.07 13.27
N TRP A 132 6.55 7.29 12.28
CA TRP A 132 6.40 5.82 12.33
C TRP A 132 7.17 5.18 13.48
N ALA A 133 8.32 5.77 13.87
CA ALA A 133 9.10 5.30 15.01
C ALA A 133 8.50 5.72 16.36
N ALA A 134 7.82 6.87 16.42
CA ALA A 134 7.19 7.42 17.62
C ALA A 134 5.75 7.87 17.31
N PRO A 135 4.82 6.92 17.06
CA PRO A 135 3.50 7.25 16.53
C PRO A 135 2.65 8.06 17.51
N ASP A 136 2.85 7.93 18.81
CA ASP A 136 2.09 8.66 19.83
C ASP A 136 2.60 10.11 20.07
N ASP A 137 3.68 10.54 19.40
CA ASP A 137 4.24 11.90 19.50
C ASP A 137 3.40 12.91 18.67
N LEU A 138 2.37 13.47 19.31
CA LEU A 138 1.49 14.46 18.68
C LEU A 138 2.21 15.75 18.25
N PRO A 139 3.15 16.32 19.04
CA PRO A 139 4.00 17.43 18.56
C PRO A 139 4.72 17.11 17.24
N LEU A 140 5.31 15.92 17.12
CA LEU A 140 5.97 15.50 15.88
C LEU A 140 4.98 15.38 14.71
N ARG A 141 3.76 14.90 14.96
CA ARG A 141 2.67 14.92 13.97
C ARG A 141 2.30 16.33 13.52
N SER A 142 2.32 17.31 14.43
CA SER A 142 2.08 18.72 14.08
C SER A 142 3.19 19.27 13.17
N VAL A 143 4.45 19.04 13.53
CA VAL A 143 5.61 19.51 12.75
C VAL A 143 5.58 18.99 11.32
N ILE A 144 5.19 17.73 11.13
CA ILE A 144 5.05 17.19 9.77
C ILE A 144 3.82 17.71 9.04
N GLY A 145 2.74 18.02 9.76
CA GLY A 145 1.58 18.73 9.22
C GLY A 145 2.00 20.06 8.60
N ASP A 146 2.75 20.87 9.34
CA ASP A 146 3.25 22.17 8.89
C ASP A 146 4.20 22.01 7.69
N ALA A 147 5.16 21.08 7.77
CA ALA A 147 6.08 20.81 6.66
C ALA A 147 5.35 20.35 5.39
N LEU A 148 4.30 19.52 5.52
CA LEU A 148 3.49 19.07 4.38
C LEU A 148 2.62 20.21 3.83
N GLN A 149 2.10 21.11 4.68
CA GLN A 149 1.36 22.29 4.23
C GLN A 149 2.26 23.28 3.47
N GLU A 150 3.49 23.49 3.90
CA GLU A 150 4.49 24.27 3.16
C GLU A 150 4.78 23.68 1.77
N LEU A 151 4.54 22.38 1.58
CA LEU A 151 4.66 21.71 0.28
C LEU A 151 3.34 21.70 -0.52
N GLU A 152 2.29 22.35 -0.01
CA GLU A 152 0.92 22.33 -0.53
C GLU A 152 0.36 20.89 -0.64
N ASP A 153 0.80 20.02 0.26
CA ASP A 153 0.34 18.64 0.31
C ASP A 153 -1.00 18.53 1.06
N PRO A 154 -2.04 17.92 0.47
CA PRO A 154 -3.34 17.75 1.12
C PRO A 154 -3.28 16.95 2.42
N TRP A 155 -2.24 16.14 2.64
CA TRP A 155 -2.04 15.44 3.90
C TRP A 155 -1.71 16.41 5.04
N GLY A 156 -0.93 17.46 4.79
CA GLY A 156 -0.65 18.50 5.77
C GLY A 156 -1.92 19.23 6.22
N GLU A 157 -2.80 19.56 5.27
CA GLU A 157 -4.11 20.13 5.56
C GLU A 157 -4.96 19.20 6.45
N LEU A 158 -5.02 17.91 6.14
CA LEU A 158 -5.74 16.92 6.95
C LEU A 158 -5.21 16.88 8.40
N ILE A 159 -3.88 16.82 8.56
CA ILE A 159 -3.23 16.78 9.88
C ILE A 159 -3.61 18.04 10.67
N ALA A 160 -3.39 19.23 10.11
CA ALA A 160 -3.69 20.49 10.79
C ALA A 160 -5.17 20.60 11.21
N LEU A 161 -6.10 20.21 10.33
CA LEU A 161 -7.53 20.22 10.63
C LEU A 161 -7.89 19.27 11.79
N GLN A 162 -7.35 18.06 11.81
CA GLN A 162 -7.61 17.10 12.88
C GLN A 162 -6.89 17.46 14.19
N MET A 163 -5.72 18.10 14.12
CA MET A 163 -5.01 18.62 15.30
C MET A 163 -5.74 19.81 15.93
N ALA A 164 -6.42 20.64 15.13
CA ALA A 164 -7.28 21.72 15.61
C ALA A 164 -8.65 21.25 16.16
N ALA A 165 -8.81 19.95 16.44
CA ALA A 165 -10.03 19.31 16.93
C ALA A 165 -11.28 19.48 16.03
N LYS A 166 -11.10 19.77 14.73
CA LYS A 166 -12.20 19.90 13.77
C LYS A 166 -12.54 18.56 13.11
N SER A 167 -12.76 17.50 13.90
CA SER A 167 -12.82 16.11 13.43
C SER A 167 -13.90 15.81 12.39
N ASP A 168 -15.00 16.57 12.32
CA ASP A 168 -16.12 16.34 11.39
C ASP A 168 -16.35 17.44 10.35
N SER A 169 -15.30 18.20 10.00
CA SER A 169 -15.45 19.25 8.98
C SER A 169 -15.78 18.65 7.58
N PRO A 170 -16.64 19.29 6.77
CA PRO A 170 -16.88 18.88 5.39
C PRO A 170 -15.59 18.78 4.56
N ARG A 171 -14.60 19.61 4.88
CA ARG A 171 -13.29 19.61 4.24
C ARG A 171 -12.50 18.33 4.53
N ILE A 172 -12.52 17.80 5.76
CA ILE A 172 -11.90 16.50 6.07
C ILE A 172 -12.56 15.39 5.26
N LYS A 173 -13.90 15.38 5.16
CA LYS A 173 -14.62 14.37 4.37
C LYS A 173 -14.20 14.40 2.91
N GLU A 174 -14.05 15.59 2.35
CA GLU A 174 -13.55 15.79 0.98
C GLU A 174 -12.11 15.28 0.82
N LEU A 175 -11.20 15.67 1.73
CA LEU A 175 -9.80 15.22 1.72
C LEU A 175 -9.70 13.69 1.80
N LEU A 176 -10.44 13.05 2.70
CA LEU A 176 -10.43 11.59 2.84
C LEU A 176 -11.07 10.89 1.64
N LYS A 177 -12.12 11.46 1.04
CA LYS A 177 -12.74 10.93 -0.19
C LYS A 177 -11.76 10.94 -1.36
N THR A 178 -11.03 12.05 -1.53
CA THR A 178 -10.14 12.28 -2.69
C THR A 178 -8.77 11.63 -2.50
N HIS A 179 -8.19 11.76 -1.31
CA HIS A 179 -6.80 11.40 -1.03
C HIS A 179 -6.63 10.28 0.01
N GLY A 180 -7.70 9.79 0.64
CA GLY A 180 -7.60 8.78 1.69
C GLY A 180 -6.82 7.53 1.29
N ALA A 181 -6.95 7.07 0.04
CA ALA A 181 -6.17 5.93 -0.47
C ALA A 181 -4.66 6.15 -0.41
N ARG A 182 -4.20 7.39 -0.60
CA ARG A 182 -2.79 7.76 -0.48
C ARG A 182 -2.38 7.78 0.99
N PHE A 183 -3.19 8.37 1.86
CA PHE A 183 -2.89 8.49 3.30
C PHE A 183 -2.86 7.14 4.02
N THR A 184 -3.63 6.15 3.55
CA THR A 184 -3.63 4.78 4.09
C THR A 184 -2.47 3.92 3.55
N GLY A 185 -1.83 4.33 2.46
CA GLY A 185 -0.82 3.54 1.78
C GLY A 185 -1.33 2.13 1.38
N PRO A 186 -0.50 1.08 1.49
CA PRO A 186 -0.87 -0.27 1.06
C PRO A 186 -2.13 -0.85 1.72
N LEU A 187 -2.49 -0.40 2.94
CA LEU A 187 -3.65 -0.93 3.69
C LEU A 187 -4.98 -0.73 2.93
N VAL A 188 -5.03 0.19 1.95
CA VAL A 188 -6.18 0.38 1.06
C VAL A 188 -6.56 -0.87 0.26
N HIS A 189 -5.62 -1.79 0.05
CA HIS A 189 -5.84 -3.01 -0.71
C HIS A 189 -6.56 -4.10 0.07
N VAL A 190 -6.48 -4.08 1.41
CA VAL A 190 -7.08 -5.11 2.28
C VAL A 190 -8.25 -4.61 3.11
N SER A 191 -8.43 -3.29 3.20
CA SER A 191 -9.47 -2.66 4.02
C SER A 191 -10.46 -1.83 3.19
N SER A 192 -11.74 -1.90 3.55
CA SER A 192 -12.79 -1.05 3.00
C SER A 192 -12.61 0.41 3.42
N ARG A 193 -12.87 1.38 2.51
CA ARG A 193 -12.70 2.82 2.85
C ARG A 193 -13.64 3.28 3.97
N SER A 194 -14.82 2.70 4.06
CA SER A 194 -15.83 3.02 5.07
C SER A 194 -15.47 2.55 6.48
N SER A 195 -14.55 1.58 6.62
CA SER A 195 -14.08 1.13 7.93
C SER A 195 -12.84 1.90 8.43
N MET A 196 -12.25 2.74 7.58
CA MET A 196 -11.05 3.51 7.93
C MET A 196 -11.42 4.76 8.71
N THR A 197 -10.86 4.88 9.91
CA THR A 197 -10.96 6.10 10.73
C THR A 197 -9.59 6.73 10.87
N PHE A 198 -9.52 8.04 10.63
CA PHE A 198 -8.29 8.82 10.73
C PHE A 198 -8.32 9.72 11.95
N GLU A 199 -7.21 9.78 12.67
CA GLU A 199 -7.02 10.67 13.80
C GLU A 199 -5.65 11.36 13.72
N HIS A 200 -5.64 12.67 13.99
CA HIS A 200 -4.46 13.52 13.88
C HIS A 200 -3.73 13.38 12.52
N GLY A 201 -4.50 13.12 11.47
CA GLY A 201 -4.07 12.93 10.09
C GLY A 201 -3.58 11.54 9.71
N PHE A 202 -3.60 10.56 10.63
CA PHE A 202 -3.10 9.20 10.37
C PHE A 202 -4.18 8.16 10.58
N LEU A 203 -4.04 7.00 9.95
CA LEU A 203 -4.97 5.90 10.14
C LEU A 203 -4.90 5.39 11.58
N ALA A 204 -6.02 5.41 12.28
CA ALA A 204 -6.14 4.99 13.68
C ALA A 204 -6.94 3.69 13.83
N SER A 205 -7.89 3.44 12.94
CA SER A 205 -8.70 2.22 12.93
C SER A 205 -9.02 1.76 11.52
N CYS A 206 -9.05 0.44 11.28
CA CYS A 206 -9.52 -0.14 10.02
C CYS A 206 -10.06 -1.57 10.18
N THR A 207 -10.89 -2.01 9.23
CA THR A 207 -11.29 -3.42 9.11
C THR A 207 -10.64 -4.06 7.90
N VAL A 208 -9.88 -5.15 8.12
CA VAL A 208 -9.34 -6.02 7.09
C VAL A 208 -10.43 -6.98 6.64
N ASP A 209 -11.12 -6.64 5.54
CA ASP A 209 -12.36 -7.29 5.12
C ASP A 209 -12.50 -7.51 3.60
N ARG A 210 -11.47 -7.17 2.82
CA ARG A 210 -11.51 -7.33 1.36
C ARG A 210 -11.25 -8.77 0.93
N GLN A 211 -11.97 -9.19 -0.10
CA GLN A 211 -11.83 -10.49 -0.74
C GLN A 211 -11.05 -10.38 -2.04
N MET A 212 -10.56 -11.52 -2.53
CA MET A 212 -9.88 -11.64 -3.82
C MET A 212 -8.67 -10.71 -3.96
N VAL A 213 -8.04 -10.36 -2.83
CA VAL A 213 -6.83 -9.55 -2.78
C VAL A 213 -5.65 -10.44 -3.18
N GLY A 214 -4.92 -10.04 -4.21
CA GLY A 214 -3.74 -10.77 -4.68
C GLY A 214 -2.67 -10.87 -3.59
N ARG A 215 -1.94 -11.99 -3.56
CA ARG A 215 -0.90 -12.28 -2.55
C ARG A 215 0.11 -11.15 -2.36
N ARG A 216 0.57 -10.54 -3.46
CA ARG A 216 1.51 -9.40 -3.41
C ARG A 216 0.99 -8.25 -2.54
N HIS A 217 -0.30 -7.91 -2.63
CA HIS A 217 -0.87 -6.85 -1.81
C HIS A 217 -0.92 -7.23 -0.32
N TRP A 218 -1.15 -8.51 -0.01
CA TRP A 218 -1.04 -8.99 1.38
C TRP A 218 0.38 -8.82 1.90
N GLU A 219 1.39 -9.19 1.11
CA GLU A 219 2.81 -9.05 1.45
C GLU A 219 3.22 -7.57 1.61
N ASP A 220 2.79 -6.68 0.70
CA ASP A 220 3.05 -5.23 0.79
C ASP A 220 2.41 -4.62 2.05
N VAL A 221 1.22 -5.09 2.43
CA VAL A 221 0.53 -4.63 3.64
C VAL A 221 1.23 -5.10 4.92
N VAL A 222 1.84 -6.29 4.95
CA VAL A 222 2.58 -6.78 6.13
C VAL A 222 3.68 -5.79 6.53
N VAL A 223 4.41 -5.24 5.58
CA VAL A 223 5.55 -4.36 5.86
C VAL A 223 5.21 -2.87 5.81
N ALA A 224 3.92 -2.53 5.71
CA ALA A 224 3.50 -1.14 5.57
C ALA A 224 3.78 -0.35 6.86
N PRO A 225 4.50 0.79 6.80
CA PRO A 225 4.82 1.58 7.99
C PRO A 225 3.58 2.20 8.64
N HIS A 226 2.48 2.34 7.89
CA HIS A 226 1.20 2.89 8.35
C HIS A 226 0.59 2.12 9.52
N TRP A 227 0.94 0.84 9.70
CA TRP A 227 0.52 0.08 10.88
C TRP A 227 0.97 0.72 12.20
N ALA A 228 2.05 1.52 12.17
CA ALA A 228 2.61 2.16 13.35
C ALA A 228 1.58 3.00 14.10
N THR A 229 0.64 3.63 13.40
CA THR A 229 -0.38 4.51 13.98
C THR A 229 -1.73 3.83 14.22
N VAL A 230 -1.92 2.60 13.70
CA VAL A 230 -3.19 1.89 13.84
C VAL A 230 -3.32 1.38 15.28
N ARG A 231 -4.38 1.82 15.96
CA ARG A 231 -4.71 1.41 17.33
C ARG A 231 -5.67 0.24 17.33
N HIS A 232 -6.68 0.27 16.47
CA HIS A 232 -7.72 -0.75 16.43
C HIS A 232 -7.73 -1.41 15.05
N VAL A 233 -7.69 -2.74 15.02
CA VAL A 233 -7.88 -3.51 13.79
C VAL A 233 -8.98 -4.52 13.98
N ALA A 234 -9.94 -4.50 13.07
CA ALA A 234 -10.97 -5.52 13.00
C ALA A 234 -10.70 -6.45 11.81
N PHE A 235 -11.02 -7.73 11.97
CA PHE A 235 -10.98 -8.71 10.90
C PHE A 235 -12.40 -9.09 10.53
N GLY A 236 -12.71 -8.95 9.24
CA GLY A 236 -14.02 -9.29 8.72
C GLY A 236 -14.35 -10.76 8.96
N PRO A 237 -15.65 -11.10 9.05
CA PRO A 237 -16.05 -12.50 9.18
C PRO A 237 -15.64 -13.30 7.93
N TRP A 238 -15.66 -14.64 8.02
CA TRP A 238 -15.49 -15.57 6.89
C TRP A 238 -14.06 -15.82 6.37
N GLY A 239 -13.02 -15.72 7.21
CA GLY A 239 -11.67 -16.19 6.83
C GLY A 239 -11.07 -15.47 5.61
N LYS A 240 -11.46 -14.21 5.39
CA LYS A 240 -10.98 -13.39 4.27
C LYS A 240 -9.49 -13.09 4.36
N THR A 241 -8.96 -13.10 5.59
CA THR A 241 -7.55 -12.94 5.89
C THR A 241 -6.84 -14.29 5.77
N PRO A 242 -5.82 -14.43 4.91
CA PRO A 242 -5.05 -15.67 4.81
C PRO A 242 -4.41 -16.04 6.14
N ARG A 243 -4.50 -17.30 6.58
CA ARG A 243 -3.95 -17.75 7.87
C ARG A 243 -2.46 -17.43 8.04
N TRP A 244 -1.66 -17.64 6.98
CA TRP A 244 -0.24 -17.35 6.98
C TRP A 244 0.08 -15.86 7.24
N TRP A 245 -0.85 -14.97 6.90
CA TRP A 245 -0.66 -13.53 7.00
C TRP A 245 -0.60 -13.07 8.45
N PHE A 246 -1.36 -13.70 9.37
CA PHE A 246 -1.32 -13.32 10.80
C PHE A 246 0.07 -13.43 11.40
N LYS A 247 0.77 -14.54 11.14
CA LYS A 247 2.15 -14.74 11.60
C LYS A 247 3.06 -13.64 11.06
N ASP A 248 3.01 -13.41 9.75
CA ASP A 248 3.86 -12.41 9.09
C ASP A 248 3.57 -10.99 9.57
N TRP A 249 2.29 -10.62 9.67
CA TRP A 249 1.84 -9.31 10.17
C TRP A 249 2.31 -9.08 11.61
N LEU A 250 2.08 -10.03 12.52
CA LEU A 250 2.48 -9.90 13.93
C LEU A 250 4.01 -9.82 14.13
N HIS A 251 4.81 -10.39 13.22
CA HIS A 251 6.27 -10.40 13.33
C HIS A 251 6.97 -9.27 12.57
N LYS A 252 6.39 -8.80 11.45
CA LYS A 252 7.07 -7.88 10.51
C LYS A 252 6.45 -6.49 10.50
N SER A 253 5.19 -6.33 10.91
CA SER A 253 4.54 -5.03 10.94
C SER A 253 5.01 -4.20 12.13
N ASN A 254 5.09 -2.88 11.94
CA ASN A 254 5.25 -1.96 13.06
C ASN A 254 3.89 -1.79 13.77
N LEU A 255 3.67 -2.48 14.89
CA LEU A 255 2.42 -2.47 15.65
C LEU A 255 2.51 -1.62 16.93
N ALA A 256 3.33 -0.58 16.93
CA ALA A 256 3.61 0.25 18.10
C ALA A 256 2.34 0.88 18.73
N SER A 257 1.38 1.33 17.92
CA SER A 257 0.12 1.87 18.45
C SER A 257 -0.98 0.84 18.67
N LEU A 258 -0.81 -0.43 18.26
CA LEU A 258 -1.90 -1.40 18.32
C LEU A 258 -2.34 -1.64 19.77
N ARG A 259 -3.63 -1.51 20.04
CA ARG A 259 -4.29 -1.71 21.34
C ARG A 259 -5.45 -2.68 21.28
N GLU A 260 -6.07 -2.83 20.12
CA GLU A 260 -7.26 -3.66 19.97
C GLU A 260 -7.22 -4.48 18.69
N ILE A 261 -7.46 -5.78 18.82
CA ILE A 261 -7.69 -6.71 17.72
C ILE A 261 -9.09 -7.31 17.88
N GLN A 262 -9.98 -7.02 16.94
CA GLN A 262 -11.33 -7.57 16.93
C GLN A 262 -11.46 -8.64 15.83
N ILE A 263 -11.88 -9.83 16.20
CA ILE A 263 -12.27 -10.91 15.28
C ILE A 263 -13.73 -11.23 15.57
N VAL A 264 -14.64 -10.62 14.82
CA VAL A 264 -16.10 -10.77 14.99
C VAL A 264 -16.53 -10.44 16.42
N ASN A 265 -16.74 -11.44 17.28
CA ASN A 265 -17.19 -11.31 18.67
C ASN A 265 -16.10 -11.61 19.71
N VAL A 266 -14.85 -11.83 19.27
CA VAL A 266 -13.68 -11.99 20.12
C VAL A 266 -12.82 -10.74 20.00
N THR A 267 -12.44 -10.16 21.12
CA THR A 267 -11.61 -8.95 21.15
C THR A 267 -10.39 -9.20 22.04
N LEU A 268 -9.20 -8.89 21.53
CA LEU A 268 -7.99 -8.78 22.32
C LEU A 268 -7.72 -7.29 22.55
N THR A 269 -7.64 -6.86 23.80
CA THR A 269 -7.36 -5.46 24.16
C THR A 269 -6.11 -5.34 25.02
N ARG A 270 -5.39 -4.24 24.93
CA ARG A 270 -4.29 -3.88 25.85
C ARG A 270 -4.23 -2.38 26.06
N VAL A 271 -3.81 -1.96 27.25
CA VAL A 271 -3.75 -0.53 27.62
C VAL A 271 -2.60 0.19 26.91
N SER A 272 -1.47 -0.48 26.73
CA SER A 272 -0.26 0.06 26.11
C SER A 272 0.38 -0.95 25.16
N ALA A 273 1.32 -0.50 24.32
CA ALA A 273 2.01 -1.34 23.34
C ALA A 273 2.77 -2.52 23.97
N SER A 274 3.26 -2.34 25.19
CA SER A 274 3.99 -3.34 25.96
C SER A 274 3.14 -4.02 27.05
N GLY A 275 1.89 -3.57 27.22
CA GLY A 275 0.98 -4.09 28.22
C GLY A 275 0.48 -5.50 27.86
N PRO A 276 -0.03 -6.24 28.86
CA PRO A 276 -0.62 -7.54 28.61
C PRO A 276 -1.90 -7.43 27.79
N TRP A 277 -2.11 -8.40 26.91
CA TRP A 277 -3.36 -8.57 26.18
C TRP A 277 -4.42 -9.18 27.08
N LYS A 278 -5.65 -8.70 26.99
CA LYS A 278 -6.83 -9.25 27.61
C LYS A 278 -7.74 -9.80 26.52
N LEU A 279 -8.06 -11.08 26.59
CA LEU A 279 -9.00 -11.72 25.67
C LEU A 279 -10.41 -11.64 26.26
N GLU A 280 -11.28 -10.92 25.57
CA GLU A 280 -12.69 -10.79 25.89
C GLU A 280 -13.54 -11.42 24.79
N LYS A 281 -14.70 -11.96 25.17
CA LYS A 281 -15.66 -12.53 24.23
C LYS A 281 -17.04 -12.00 24.55
N THR A 282 -17.73 -11.53 23.52
CA THR A 282 -19.14 -11.19 23.64
C THR A 282 -19.98 -12.47 23.51
N PRO A 283 -21.00 -12.69 24.37
CA PRO A 283 -21.86 -13.87 24.34
C PRO A 283 -22.70 -13.90 23.06
N GLN A 284 -22.11 -14.38 21.98
CA GLN A 284 -22.76 -14.71 20.72
C GLN A 284 -22.30 -16.11 20.29
N ARG A 285 -23.21 -16.84 19.63
CA ARG A 285 -22.93 -18.16 19.08
C ARG A 285 -21.74 -18.04 18.15
N THR A 286 -20.64 -18.66 18.55
CA THR A 286 -19.38 -18.55 17.82
C THR A 286 -19.46 -19.50 16.64
N GLU A 287 -19.36 -18.93 15.45
CA GLU A 287 -19.21 -19.72 14.24
C GLU A 287 -17.81 -20.33 14.23
N TRP A 288 -17.70 -21.59 13.79
CA TRP A 288 -16.42 -22.32 13.68
C TRP A 288 -15.33 -21.53 12.94
N ALA A 289 -15.71 -20.69 11.95
CA ALA A 289 -14.80 -19.86 11.19
C ALA A 289 -14.11 -18.77 12.05
N VAL A 290 -14.77 -18.28 13.10
CA VAL A 290 -14.18 -17.32 14.05
C VAL A 290 -13.10 -18.01 14.86
N GLU A 291 -13.36 -19.23 15.32
CA GLU A 291 -12.42 -19.99 16.14
C GLU A 291 -11.14 -20.32 15.38
N ASP A 292 -11.26 -20.72 14.11
CA ASP A 292 -10.14 -20.97 13.23
C ASP A 292 -9.30 -19.72 12.96
N THR A 293 -9.95 -18.56 12.83
CA THR A 293 -9.26 -17.27 12.66
C THR A 293 -8.53 -16.86 13.95
N VAL A 294 -9.15 -17.07 15.11
CA VAL A 294 -8.52 -16.81 16.42
C VAL A 294 -7.35 -17.77 16.65
N ASP A 295 -7.48 -19.05 16.31
CA ASP A 295 -6.39 -20.03 16.39
C ASP A 295 -5.21 -19.62 15.50
N ALA A 296 -5.46 -19.22 14.25
CA ALA A 296 -4.43 -18.72 13.34
C ALA A 296 -3.75 -17.44 13.85
N LEU A 297 -4.52 -16.52 14.46
CA LEU A 297 -3.97 -15.32 15.10
C LEU A 297 -3.05 -15.70 16.27
N LEU A 298 -3.54 -16.52 17.21
CA LEU A 298 -2.79 -16.92 18.40
C LEU A 298 -1.51 -17.68 18.05
N LYS A 299 -1.56 -18.64 17.11
CA LYS A 299 -0.37 -19.35 16.60
C LYS A 299 0.61 -18.44 15.85
N GLY A 300 0.13 -17.30 15.35
CA GLY A 300 0.96 -16.28 14.71
C GLY A 300 1.58 -15.28 15.70
N MET A 301 1.14 -15.25 16.96
CA MET A 301 1.64 -14.31 17.97
C MET A 301 3.03 -14.71 18.47
N PRO A 302 3.95 -13.74 18.67
CA PRO A 302 5.23 -14.01 19.32
C PRO A 302 5.02 -14.59 20.73
N LEU A 303 5.89 -15.51 21.15
CA LEU A 303 5.83 -16.15 22.47
C LEU A 303 5.75 -15.12 23.61
N ALA A 304 6.53 -14.03 23.51
CA ALA A 304 6.54 -12.94 24.50
C ALA A 304 5.18 -12.24 24.64
N GLU A 305 4.36 -12.17 23.57
CA GLU A 305 3.02 -11.60 23.63
C GLU A 305 2.01 -12.63 24.16
N LEU A 306 2.12 -13.90 23.74
CA LEU A 306 1.28 -15.00 24.22
C LEU A 306 1.39 -15.20 25.73
N SER A 307 2.61 -15.20 26.28
CA SER A 307 2.85 -15.36 27.72
C SER A 307 2.27 -14.23 28.58
N ARG A 308 1.90 -13.10 27.98
CA ARG A 308 1.25 -11.98 28.67
C ARG A 308 -0.27 -12.07 28.67
N ILE A 309 -0.87 -12.99 27.93
CA ILE A 309 -2.32 -13.18 27.92
C ILE A 309 -2.72 -13.91 29.21
N PRO A 310 -3.51 -13.31 30.12
CA PRO A 310 -4.00 -14.00 31.29
C PRO A 310 -4.97 -15.10 30.86
N ALA A 311 -5.03 -16.19 31.63
CA ALA A 311 -5.92 -17.31 31.33
C ALA A 311 -7.37 -16.81 31.17
N PRO A 312 -8.00 -16.96 29.99
CA PRO A 312 -9.36 -16.49 29.78
C PRO A 312 -10.34 -17.36 30.58
N SER A 313 -11.48 -16.78 30.95
CA SER A 313 -12.54 -17.49 31.68
C SER A 313 -13.17 -18.64 30.86
N ILE A 314 -12.97 -18.63 29.55
CA ILE A 314 -13.54 -19.61 28.62
C ILE A 314 -12.52 -20.71 28.35
N THR A 315 -12.82 -21.93 28.81
CA THR A 315 -11.96 -23.13 28.73
C THR A 315 -11.37 -23.37 27.34
N LYS A 316 -12.14 -23.15 26.27
CA LYS A 316 -11.66 -23.37 24.90
C LYS A 316 -10.53 -22.42 24.50
N TYR A 317 -10.62 -21.12 24.81
CA TYR A 317 -9.53 -20.20 24.49
C TYR A 317 -8.32 -20.41 25.41
N LYS A 318 -8.54 -20.90 26.63
CA LYS A 318 -7.44 -21.32 27.51
C LYS A 318 -6.62 -22.43 26.85
N GLN A 319 -7.28 -23.42 26.23
CA GLN A 319 -6.60 -24.47 25.47
C GLN A 319 -5.89 -23.90 24.23
N LEU A 320 -6.56 -23.07 23.42
CA LEU A 320 -5.93 -22.46 22.24
C LEU A 320 -4.68 -21.65 22.57
N ILE A 321 -4.68 -20.91 23.69
CA ILE A 321 -3.51 -20.17 24.16
C ILE A 321 -2.40 -21.15 24.60
N ALA A 322 -2.73 -22.21 25.33
CA ALA A 322 -1.76 -23.23 25.74
C ALA A 322 -1.11 -23.91 24.52
N ASP A 323 -1.92 -24.32 23.54
CA ASP A 323 -1.46 -24.94 22.28
C ASP A 323 -0.56 -23.96 21.48
N ALA A 324 -0.91 -22.67 21.46
CA ALA A 324 -0.10 -21.66 20.80
C ALA A 324 1.23 -21.40 21.51
N ILE A 325 1.25 -21.42 22.85
CA ILE A 325 2.49 -21.32 23.64
C ILE A 325 3.39 -22.53 23.39
N GLU A 326 2.83 -23.74 23.39
CA GLU A 326 3.57 -24.97 23.08
C GLU A 326 4.15 -24.94 21.66
N ALA A 327 3.38 -24.51 20.67
CA ALA A 327 3.83 -24.42 19.29
C ALA A 327 4.90 -23.33 19.04
N ALA A 328 5.00 -22.33 19.91
CA ALA A 328 5.95 -21.22 19.82
C ALA A 328 7.22 -21.42 20.66
N SER A 329 7.26 -22.45 21.52
CA SER A 329 8.40 -22.83 22.37
C SER A 329 9.36 -23.76 21.62
#